data_AF-A0A4J1S6M5-F1
#
_entry.id   AF-A0A4J1S6M5-F1
#
_cell.length_a   1.000
_cell.length_b   1.000
_cell.length_c   1.000
_cell.angle_alpha   90.00
_cell.angle_beta   90.00
_cell.angle_gamma   90.00
#
_symmetry.space_group_name_H-M   'P 1'
#
loop_
_entity.id
_entity.type
_entity.pdbx_description
1 polymer ?
#
loop_
_entity_poly.entity_id
_entity_poly.type
_entity_poly.pdbx_seq_one_letter_code
_entity_poly.pdbx_strand_id
1 'polypeptide(L)' 'MEETINEFLKFRSQFTKREWFEINQAVEARLNEKADQLKLDDVDLEIISKRLGRSI' A
#
# COMPACT_ATOMS: atom_id res chain seq x y z
N MET A 1 -1.79 15.38 -11.23
CA MET A 1 -2.61 14.67 -10.22
C MET A 1 -3.85 14.08 -10.87
N GLU A 2 -4.64 14.88 -11.57
CA GLU A 2 -5.80 14.39 -12.34
C GLU A 2 -5.41 13.39 -13.43
N GLU A 3 -4.36 13.67 -14.22
CA GLU A 3 -3.83 12.73 -15.22
C GLU A 3 -3.41 11.38 -14.60
N THR A 4 -2.70 11.41 -13.47
CA THR A 4 -2.28 10.21 -12.74
C THR A 4 -3.47 9.37 -12.25
N ILE A 5 -4.54 10.02 -11.77
CA ILE A 5 -5.76 9.33 -11.36
C ILE A 5 -6.44 8.69 -12.58
N ASN A 6 -6.52 9.41 -13.70
CA ASN A 6 -7.13 8.89 -14.92
C ASN A 6 -6.34 7.70 -15.51
N GLU A 7 -5.01 7.75 -15.48
CA GLU A 7 -4.14 6.64 -15.87
C GLU A 7 -4.36 5.41 -14.98
N PHE A 8 -4.43 5.62 -13.65
CA PHE A 8 -4.73 4.55 -12.70
C PHE A 8 -6.10 3.92 -12.94
N LEU A 9 -7.14 4.73 -13.15
CA LEU A 9 -8.49 4.23 -13.41
C LEU A 9 -8.56 3.47 -14.74
N LYS A 10 -7.87 3.95 -15.77
CA LYS A 10 -7.74 3.25 -17.06
C LYS A 10 -7.05 1.90 -16.89
N PHE A 11 -5.94 1.84 -16.16
CA PHE A 11 -5.26 0.60 -15.82
C PHE A 11 -6.18 -0.36 -15.05
N ARG A 12 -6.81 0.09 -13.96
CA ARG A 12 -7.73 -0.73 -13.17
C ARG A 12 -8.90 -1.27 -13.99
N SER A 13 -9.39 -0.52 -14.97
CA SER A 13 -10.51 -0.93 -15.82
C SER A 13 -10.22 -2.14 -16.71
N GLN A 14 -8.95 -2.52 -16.88
CA GLN A 14 -8.53 -3.70 -17.63
C GLN A 14 -8.85 -5.02 -16.90
N PHE A 15 -9.23 -4.96 -15.62
CA PHE A 15 -9.45 -6.13 -14.77
C PHE A 15 -10.89 -6.23 -14.29
N THR A 16 -11.38 -7.46 -14.15
CA THR A 16 -12.62 -7.73 -13.42
C THR A 16 -12.43 -7.44 -11.92
N LYS A 17 -13.54 -7.33 -11.18
CA LYS A 17 -13.49 -7.15 -9.72
C LYS A 17 -12.69 -8.24 -9.00
N ARG A 18 -12.77 -9.48 -9.50
CA ARG A 18 -12.08 -10.63 -8.90
C ARG A 18 -10.59 -10.61 -9.19
N GLU A 19 -10.20 -10.39 -10.45
CA GLU A 19 -8.78 -10.26 -10.82
C GLU A 19 -8.12 -9.08 -10.08
N TRP A 20 -8.83 -7.95 -9.98
CA TRP A 20 -8.33 -6.80 -9.22
C TRP A 20 -8.13 -7.13 -7.74
N PHE A 21 -9.05 -7.89 -7.14
CA PHE A 21 -8.92 -8.34 -5.76
C PHE A 21 -7.70 -9.25 -5.57
N GLU A 22 -7.49 -10.21 -6.47
CA GLU A 22 -6.34 -11.11 -6.44
C GLU A 22 -5.01 -10.36 -6.61
N ILE A 23 -4.95 -9.37 -7.51
CA ILE A 23 -3.76 -8.49 -7.67
C ILE A 23 -3.46 -7.74 -6.38
N ASN A 24 -4.46 -7.13 -5.75
CA ASN A 24 -4.25 -6.39 -4.50
C ASN A 24 -3.75 -7.31 -3.38
N GLN A 25 -4.32 -8.52 -3.25
CA GLN A 25 -3.83 -9.49 -2.28
C GLN A 25 -2.37 -9.87 -2.52
N ALA A 26 -1.97 -10.12 -3.77
CA ALA A 26 -0.60 -10.47 -4.10
C ALA A 26 0.39 -9.32 -3.78
N VAL A 27 -0.01 -8.07 -4.06
CA VAL A 27 0.77 -6.87 -3.70
C VAL A 27 0.90 -6.75 -2.19
N GLU A 28 -0.19 -6.90 -1.45
CA GLU A 28 -0.20 -6.82 0.02
C GLU A 28 0.67 -7.91 0.65
N ALA A 29 0.54 -9.17 0.20
CA ALA A 29 1.38 -10.27 0.65
C ALA A 29 2.87 -9.98 0.40
N ARG A 30 3.21 -9.47 -0.78
CA ARG A 30 4.61 -9.13 -1.11
C ARG A 30 5.14 -7.95 -0.29
N LEU A 31 4.30 -6.98 0.02
CA LEU A 31 4.66 -5.87 0.91
C LEU A 31 4.90 -6.38 2.34
N ASN A 32 4.07 -7.30 2.84
CA ASN A 32 4.26 -7.91 4.16
C ASN A 32 5.55 -8.73 4.24
N GLU A 33 5.86 -9.54 3.22
CA GLU A 33 7.14 -10.26 3.15
C GLU A 33 8.37 -9.33 3.16
N LYS A 34 8.23 -8.12 2.58
CA LYS A 34 9.29 -7.11 2.57
C LYS A 34 9.27 -6.23 3.82
N ALA A 35 8.15 -6.14 4.53
CA ALA A 35 8.05 -5.37 5.78
C ALA A 35 9.04 -5.93 6.81
N ASP A 36 9.20 -7.26 6.84
CA ASP A 36 10.20 -7.94 7.69
C ASP A 36 11.66 -7.62 7.26
N GLN A 37 11.87 -7.10 6.04
CA GLN A 37 13.18 -6.68 5.52
C GLN A 37 13.43 -5.17 5.71
N LEU A 38 12.37 -4.39 5.89
CA LEU A 38 12.44 -2.96 6.21
C LEU A 38 12.75 -2.82 7.71
N LYS A 39 13.99 -2.48 8.04
CA LYS A 39 14.32 -2.01 9.38
C LYS A 39 13.74 -0.61 9.55
N LEU A 40 12.63 -0.52 10.28
CA LEU A 40 12.09 0.75 10.74
C LEU A 40 13.11 1.37 11.69
N ASP A 41 13.44 2.63 11.45
CA ASP A 41 14.18 3.42 12.42
C ASP A 41 13.23 4.15 13.38
N ASP A 42 13.80 4.81 14.39
CA ASP A 42 13.00 5.50 15.41
C ASP A 42 12.13 6.62 14.81
N VAL A 43 12.55 7.21 13.68
CA VAL A 43 11.79 8.26 12.98
C VAL A 43 10.58 7.66 12.28
N ASP A 44 10.74 6.51 11.63
CA ASP A 44 9.64 5.77 11.01
C ASP A 44 8.58 5.38 12.06
N LEU A 45 9.00 4.90 13.22
CA LEU A 45 8.11 4.55 14.33
C LEU A 45 7.34 5.77 14.84
N GLU A 46 7.98 6.92 14.99
CA GLU A 46 7.34 8.17 15.44
C GLU A 46 6.25 8.63 14.45
N ILE A 47 6.53 8.58 13.14
CA ILE A 47 5.59 8.96 12.10
C ILE A 47 4.39 8.01 12.07
N ILE A 48 4.63 6.69 12.16
CA ILE A 48 3.58 5.67 12.20
C ILE A 48 2.71 5.87 13.45
N SER A 49 3.32 6.09 14.61
CA SER A 49 2.60 6.33 15.87
C SER A 49 1.65 7.52 15.78
N LYS A 50 2.13 8.65 15.25
CA LYS A 50 1.33 9.87 15.04
C LYS A 50 0.15 9.61 14.10
N ARG A 51 0.35 8.85 13.02
CA ARG A 51 -0.71 8.50 12.07
C ARG A 51 -1.76 7.56 12.67
N LEU A 52 -1.34 6.61 13.51
CA LEU A 52 -2.25 5.67 14.17
C LEU A 52 -2.96 6.26 15.39
N GLY A 53 -2.66 7.50 15.78
CA GLY A 53 -3.20 8.12 16.99
C GLY A 53 -2.81 7.37 18.26
N ARG A 54 -1.72 6.59 18.22
CA ARG A 54 -1.18 5.88 19.37
C ARG A 54 -0.11 6.77 20.00
N SER A 55 -0.19 6.95 21.32
CA SER A 55 0.95 7.46 22.08
C SER A 55 1.79 6.22 22.43
N ILE A 56 3.02 6.16 21.93
CA ILE A 56 4.03 5.21 22.42
C ILE A 56 4.72 5.86 23.62
#